data_AF-Q89Q92-F1
#
_entry.id   AF-Q89Q92-F1
#
_cell.length_a   1.000
_cell.length_b   1.000
_cell.length_c   1.000
_cell.angle_alpha   90.00
_cell.angle_beta   90.00
_cell.angle_gamma   90.00
#
_symmetry.space_group_name_H-M   'P 1'
#
loop_
_entity.id
_entity.type
_entity.pdbx_description
1 polymer ?
#
loop_
_entity_poly.entity_id
_entity_poly.type
_entity_poly.pdbx_seq_one_letter_code
_entity_poly.pdbx_strand_id
1 'polypeptide(L)'
;MKRIGIDVGGTNTDAVLIVDEKVVHFVKRPTTADVTSGILDALKALRAEPAAAVKVDAVVIGTTHFINAVVQRRHVQKIGAIRIGMPASASLPPFCDWPTDLASLVNGEIFMLEGGHDYDGRPFMPLDTAGLKEAARKIRDKGLRSVAVCSSFSPLDPSCETTAREILAEICPDVAVTLSHDLGRIGLLERENAALLNASLHDLAVTTVAAFRKAIADSGIDAPLFLTQNDGTVMQAEIATAFPVMSFASGATNSMRGAAHLSGLDDAMVVDVGGTTSDIGQLRHGFPREANAVVEVGGVRTLFRMPDLLSIGLGGGSHVDEDPVRVGPLSVGYRLTTDALVFGGSRLTSTDIAVAAGLIDIGDRSRVARLPKRLIDAALRDAWRKLEEDIDRMKTEAGDVPLLAVGGGAFLVPDRLPGISEIVRVPHGDCANAVGAAIAQVSGEADQVFRDLTREDAIAAARDIAADRAVQAGAARDSLKTVDVEDMPIAYLPGNALRVRVRVAGAIADPDLPAAA
;
A
#
# COMPACT_ATOMS: atom_id res chain seq x y z
N MET A 1 7.32 15.45 -18.52
CA MET A 1 6.29 15.65 -17.46
C MET A 1 6.98 16.00 -16.15
N LYS A 2 6.38 16.91 -15.38
CA LYS A 2 6.91 17.49 -14.14
C LYS A 2 6.02 17.04 -12.98
N ARG A 3 6.55 16.22 -12.09
CA ARG A 3 5.77 15.58 -11.02
C ARG A 3 6.43 15.82 -9.68
N ILE A 4 5.63 16.07 -8.65
CA ILE A 4 6.10 16.04 -7.27
C ILE A 4 5.64 14.72 -6.66
N GLY A 5 6.58 13.96 -6.12
CA GLY A 5 6.29 12.80 -5.28
C GLY A 5 6.53 13.15 -3.82
N ILE A 6 5.63 12.72 -2.95
CA ILE A 6 5.75 12.90 -1.51
C ILE A 6 5.51 11.55 -0.85
N ASP A 7 6.37 11.15 0.07
CA ASP A 7 6.12 10.01 0.95
C ASP A 7 6.05 10.47 2.40
N VAL A 8 4.89 10.25 3.02
CA VAL A 8 4.64 10.58 4.42
C VAL A 8 4.84 9.31 5.26
N GLY A 9 6.08 9.12 5.71
CA GLY A 9 6.48 8.05 6.61
C GLY A 9 6.31 8.41 8.09
N GLY A 10 6.58 7.46 8.98
CA GLY A 10 6.48 7.66 10.44
C GLY A 10 7.61 8.51 11.05
N THR A 11 8.73 8.69 10.35
CA THR A 11 9.89 9.48 10.84
C THR A 11 10.14 10.73 10.00
N ASN A 12 10.13 10.59 8.67
CA ASN A 12 10.37 11.68 7.75
C ASN A 12 9.23 11.79 6.72
N THR A 13 9.00 13.02 6.27
CA THR A 13 8.26 13.36 5.07
C THR A 13 9.27 13.73 3.99
N ASP A 14 9.30 12.92 2.95
CA ASP A 14 10.23 13.05 1.84
C ASP A 14 9.48 13.61 0.64
N ALA A 15 10.02 14.63 -0.02
CA ALA A 15 9.44 15.20 -1.22
C ALA A 15 10.49 15.34 -2.32
N VAL A 16 10.12 15.02 -3.55
CA VAL A 16 11.00 15.08 -4.71
C VAL A 16 10.29 15.74 -5.88
N LEU A 17 11.02 16.54 -6.64
CA LEU A 17 10.61 17.01 -7.95
C LEU A 17 11.30 16.16 -9.02
N ILE A 18 10.49 15.53 -9.86
CA ILE A 18 10.93 14.84 -11.07
C ILE A 18 10.54 15.66 -12.29
N VAL A 19 11.51 15.86 -13.19
CA VAL A 19 11.30 16.46 -14.51
C VAL A 19 11.88 15.51 -15.54
N ASP A 20 11.01 15.04 -16.45
CA ASP A 20 11.39 14.13 -17.54
C ASP A 20 12.17 12.90 -17.04
N GLU A 21 11.58 12.22 -16.05
CA GLU A 21 12.10 11.03 -15.38
C GLU A 21 13.38 11.22 -14.55
N LYS A 22 13.86 12.45 -14.38
CA LYS A 22 15.06 12.76 -13.60
C LYS A 22 14.74 13.51 -12.31
N VAL A 23 15.40 13.13 -11.23
CA VAL A 23 15.36 13.84 -9.95
C VAL A 23 16.05 15.21 -10.13
N VAL A 24 15.29 16.29 -9.97
CA VAL A 24 15.80 17.67 -10.05
C VAL A 24 16.18 18.18 -8.66
N HIS A 25 15.29 17.97 -7.68
CA HIS A 25 15.50 18.39 -6.32
C HIS A 25 14.75 17.46 -5.38
N PHE A 26 15.28 17.25 -4.18
CA PHE A 26 14.62 16.48 -3.13
C PHE A 26 14.83 17.17 -1.78
N VAL A 27 13.87 16.99 -0.89
CA VAL A 27 13.92 17.47 0.49
C VAL A 27 13.44 16.38 1.43
N LYS A 28 14.05 16.34 2.61
CA LYS A 28 13.67 15.46 3.71
C LYS A 28 13.40 16.33 4.94
N ARG A 29 12.21 16.18 5.52
CA ARG A 29 11.78 16.92 6.71
C ARG A 29 11.25 15.93 7.75
N PRO A 30 11.43 16.20 9.06
CA PRO A 30 10.80 15.39 10.10
C PRO A 30 9.28 15.33 9.92
N THR A 31 8.67 14.15 10.08
CA THR A 31 7.21 14.04 10.08
C THR A 31 6.62 14.72 11.31
N THR A 32 5.58 15.51 11.10
CA THR A 32 4.84 16.21 12.15
C THR A 32 3.58 15.44 12.55
N ALA A 33 3.07 15.67 13.77
CA ALA A 33 1.82 15.07 14.21
C ALA A 33 0.61 15.53 13.37
N ASP A 34 0.64 16.79 12.92
CA ASP A 34 -0.27 17.28 11.89
C ASP A 34 0.34 17.03 10.51
N VAL A 35 -0.22 16.06 9.78
CA VAL A 35 0.29 15.67 8.45
C VAL A 35 0.24 16.85 7.46
N THR A 36 -0.74 17.76 7.62
CA THR A 36 -0.92 18.93 6.76
C THR A 36 0.30 19.84 6.78
N SER A 37 0.76 20.21 7.98
CA SER A 37 1.94 21.07 8.15
C SER A 37 3.21 20.40 7.64
N GLY A 38 3.40 19.10 7.88
CA GLY A 38 4.57 18.36 7.40
C GLY A 38 4.69 18.36 5.87
N ILE A 39 3.57 18.11 5.18
CA ILE A 39 3.50 18.18 3.71
C ILE A 39 3.74 19.61 3.23
N LEU A 40 3.09 20.60 3.85
CA LEU A 40 3.24 22.01 3.48
C LEU A 40 4.70 22.48 3.62
N ASP A 41 5.35 22.11 4.71
CA ASP A 41 6.75 22.46 4.98
C ASP A 41 7.70 21.78 4.00
N ALA A 42 7.45 20.51 3.66
CA ALA A 42 8.20 19.80 2.63
C ALA A 42 8.01 20.46 1.25
N LEU A 43 6.78 20.79 0.85
CA LEU A 43 6.50 21.46 -0.41
C LEU A 43 7.12 22.87 -0.49
N LYS A 44 7.01 23.67 0.56
CA LYS A 44 7.65 24.99 0.62
C LYS A 44 9.17 24.89 0.55
N ALA A 45 9.77 23.92 1.25
CA ALA A 45 11.20 23.68 1.17
C ALA A 45 11.63 23.25 -0.24
N LEU A 46 10.88 22.35 -0.87
CA LEU A 46 11.15 21.90 -2.23
C LEU A 46 11.09 23.07 -3.23
N ARG A 47 10.10 23.96 -3.08
CA ARG A 47 9.91 25.13 -3.98
C ARG A 47 10.84 26.32 -3.69
N ALA A 48 11.54 26.32 -2.57
CA ALA A 48 12.50 27.37 -2.27
C ALA A 48 13.72 27.34 -3.21
N GLU A 49 14.00 26.18 -3.80
CA GLU A 49 15.03 26.01 -4.83
C GLU A 49 14.52 26.58 -6.18
N PRO A 50 15.20 27.56 -6.81
CA PRO A 50 14.75 28.17 -8.05
C PRO A 50 14.51 27.17 -9.19
N ALA A 51 15.34 26.11 -9.27
CA ALA A 51 15.18 25.05 -10.25
C ALA A 51 13.88 24.24 -10.07
N ALA A 52 13.27 24.30 -8.88
CA ALA A 52 12.04 23.62 -8.54
C ALA A 52 10.79 24.52 -8.57
N ALA A 53 10.95 25.81 -8.86
CA ALA A 53 9.85 26.78 -8.99
C ALA A 53 9.16 26.71 -10.37
N VAL A 54 8.82 25.50 -10.83
CA VAL A 54 8.18 25.23 -12.13
C VAL A 54 6.70 24.90 -11.98
N LYS A 55 5.90 25.07 -13.05
CA LYS A 55 4.54 24.48 -13.13
C LYS A 55 4.69 22.95 -13.02
N VAL A 56 3.90 22.34 -12.16
CA VAL A 56 3.88 20.90 -11.89
C VAL A 56 2.60 20.33 -12.49
N ASP A 57 2.70 19.17 -13.12
CA ASP A 57 1.59 18.52 -13.84
C ASP A 57 0.78 17.62 -12.91
N ALA A 58 1.39 17.08 -11.85
CA ALA A 58 0.72 16.28 -10.82
C ALA A 58 1.50 16.27 -9.48
N VAL A 59 0.77 16.16 -8.37
CA VAL A 59 1.32 15.84 -7.06
C VAL A 59 0.86 14.45 -6.67
N VAL A 60 1.81 13.58 -6.33
CA VAL A 60 1.55 12.20 -5.94
C VAL A 60 1.99 11.99 -4.48
N ILE A 61 1.10 11.47 -3.65
CA ILE A 61 1.35 11.27 -2.21
C ILE A 61 1.23 9.79 -1.83
N GLY A 62 2.32 9.24 -1.30
CA GLY A 62 2.33 8.01 -0.50
C GLY A 62 2.12 8.32 0.98
N THR A 63 1.34 7.48 1.65
CA THR A 63 1.04 7.69 3.08
C THR A 63 0.77 6.38 3.80
N THR A 64 1.41 6.25 4.96
CA THR A 64 1.16 5.13 5.90
C THR A 64 0.03 5.43 6.89
N HIS A 65 -0.67 6.56 6.75
CA HIS A 65 -1.63 7.04 7.75
C HIS A 65 -2.79 6.06 7.97
N PHE A 66 -3.33 5.48 6.90
CA PHE A 66 -4.50 4.60 6.97
C PHE A 66 -4.18 3.23 7.60
N ILE A 67 -3.04 2.61 7.26
CA ILE A 67 -2.65 1.35 7.89
C ILE A 67 -2.35 1.55 9.38
N ASN A 68 -1.70 2.67 9.74
CA ASN A 68 -1.38 2.98 11.12
C ASN A 68 -2.64 3.17 11.98
N ALA A 69 -3.72 3.72 11.43
CA ALA A 69 -5.01 3.82 12.12
C ALA A 69 -5.54 2.44 12.54
N VAL A 70 -5.47 1.44 11.66
CA VAL A 70 -5.88 0.06 11.94
C VAL A 70 -4.93 -0.63 12.92
N VAL A 71 -3.62 -0.53 12.71
CA VAL A 71 -2.62 -1.18 13.57
C VAL A 71 -2.64 -0.60 14.99
N GLN A 72 -2.80 0.72 15.12
CA GLN A 72 -2.78 1.42 16.41
C GLN A 72 -4.15 1.55 17.06
N ARG A 73 -5.22 1.10 16.40
CA ARG A 73 -6.61 1.15 16.90
C ARG A 73 -7.09 2.57 17.17
N ARG A 74 -6.77 3.50 16.26
CA ARG A 74 -7.07 4.93 16.36
C ARG A 74 -7.75 5.43 15.09
N HIS A 75 -8.64 6.40 15.24
CA HIS A 75 -9.32 7.05 14.11
C HIS A 75 -10.08 6.09 13.18
N VAL A 76 -10.49 4.93 13.71
CA VAL A 76 -11.45 4.01 13.08
C VAL A 76 -12.85 4.30 13.61
N GLN A 77 -13.86 4.12 12.77
CA GLN A 77 -15.26 4.40 13.11
C GLN A 77 -16.12 3.14 13.17
N LYS A 78 -17.24 3.24 13.89
CA LYS A 78 -18.27 2.20 13.89
C LYS A 78 -18.99 2.14 12.55
N ILE A 79 -19.24 0.93 12.07
CA ILE A 79 -19.85 0.67 10.75
C ILE A 79 -21.02 -0.32 10.84
N GLY A 80 -21.90 -0.25 9.84
CA GLY A 80 -22.86 -1.31 9.56
C GLY A 80 -22.23 -2.38 8.67
N ALA A 81 -22.41 -3.66 9.03
CA ALA A 81 -21.99 -4.79 8.22
C ALA A 81 -23.23 -5.48 7.63
N ILE A 82 -23.39 -5.46 6.31
CA ILE A 82 -24.47 -6.17 5.61
C ILE A 82 -23.87 -7.34 4.84
N ARG A 83 -24.21 -8.57 5.25
CA ARG A 83 -23.87 -9.79 4.53
C ARG A 83 -25.11 -10.38 3.84
N ILE A 84 -25.02 -10.57 2.53
CA ILE A 84 -26.08 -11.16 1.68
C ILE A 84 -25.63 -12.55 1.21
N GLY A 85 -26.18 -13.58 1.81
CA GLY A 85 -25.78 -14.97 1.52
C GLY A 85 -26.47 -16.03 2.38
N MET A 86 -27.53 -15.67 3.11
CA MET A 86 -28.29 -16.62 3.90
C MET A 86 -29.08 -17.60 3.02
N PRO A 87 -29.26 -18.86 3.47
CA PRO A 87 -28.73 -19.44 4.71
C PRO A 87 -27.28 -19.97 4.61
N ALA A 88 -26.66 -20.00 3.42
CA ALA A 88 -25.37 -20.63 3.19
C ALA A 88 -24.22 -20.03 4.04
N SER A 89 -24.25 -18.73 4.33
CA SER A 89 -23.23 -18.02 5.09
C SER A 89 -23.56 -17.80 6.58
N ALA A 90 -24.50 -18.56 7.15
CA ALA A 90 -25.04 -18.32 8.49
C ALA A 90 -24.06 -18.62 9.65
N SER A 91 -23.16 -19.58 9.48
CA SER A 91 -22.36 -20.14 10.59
C SER A 91 -21.22 -19.23 11.07
N LEU A 92 -20.73 -18.35 10.22
CA LEU A 92 -19.60 -17.46 10.53
C LEU A 92 -20.03 -16.02 10.29
N PRO A 93 -20.47 -15.27 11.31
CA PRO A 93 -20.89 -13.88 11.12
C PRO A 93 -19.72 -12.97 10.74
N PRO A 94 -19.98 -11.75 10.22
CA PRO A 94 -18.96 -10.72 10.10
C PRO A 94 -18.17 -10.51 11.40
N PHE A 95 -16.88 -10.18 11.26
CA PHE A 95 -15.91 -10.01 12.37
C PHE A 95 -15.56 -11.27 13.17
N CYS A 96 -15.99 -12.48 12.76
CA CYS A 96 -15.81 -13.70 13.57
C CYS A 96 -14.36 -14.07 13.88
N ASP A 97 -13.41 -13.71 13.02
CA ASP A 97 -11.98 -13.99 13.18
C ASP A 97 -11.14 -12.72 13.45
N TRP A 98 -11.79 -11.59 13.74
CA TRP A 98 -11.09 -10.34 14.05
C TRP A 98 -10.57 -10.33 15.48
N PRO A 99 -9.46 -9.62 15.76
CA PRO A 99 -9.05 -9.31 17.12
C PRO A 99 -10.19 -8.61 17.88
N THR A 100 -10.53 -9.12 19.06
CA THR A 100 -11.69 -8.68 19.85
C THR A 100 -11.69 -7.17 20.11
N ASP A 101 -10.50 -6.60 20.33
CA ASP A 101 -10.32 -5.18 20.60
C ASP A 101 -10.57 -4.31 19.36
N LEU A 102 -10.20 -4.76 18.15
CA LEU A 102 -10.55 -4.05 16.90
C LEU A 102 -12.04 -4.17 16.61
N ALA A 103 -12.57 -5.40 16.67
CA ALA A 103 -13.96 -5.69 16.37
C ALA A 103 -14.89 -4.85 17.26
N SER A 104 -14.56 -4.69 18.53
CA SER A 104 -15.34 -3.87 19.48
C SER A 104 -15.35 -2.38 19.14
N LEU A 105 -14.31 -1.87 18.48
CA LEU A 105 -14.21 -0.47 18.06
C LEU A 105 -15.02 -0.19 16.79
N VAL A 106 -15.04 -1.13 15.84
CA VAL A 106 -15.63 -0.91 14.50
C VAL A 106 -17.02 -1.51 14.33
N ASN A 107 -17.40 -2.54 15.09
CA ASN A 107 -18.69 -3.20 14.94
C ASN A 107 -19.82 -2.30 15.51
N GLY A 108 -20.62 -1.71 14.62
CA GLY A 108 -21.80 -0.92 14.98
C GLY A 108 -23.11 -1.71 14.94
N GLU A 109 -23.30 -2.52 13.89
CA GLU A 109 -24.42 -3.45 13.75
C GLU A 109 -24.15 -4.47 12.63
N ILE A 110 -24.67 -5.69 12.78
CA ILE A 110 -24.55 -6.77 11.79
C ILE A 110 -25.93 -7.14 11.25
N PHE A 111 -26.05 -7.21 9.93
CA PHE A 111 -27.24 -7.68 9.22
C PHE A 111 -26.86 -8.82 8.29
N MET A 112 -27.52 -9.98 8.44
CA MET A 112 -27.35 -11.13 7.58
C MET A 112 -28.66 -11.43 6.87
N LEU A 113 -28.65 -11.38 5.54
CA LEU A 113 -29.85 -11.38 4.69
C LEU A 113 -29.77 -12.48 3.63
N GLU A 114 -30.94 -12.89 3.13
CA GLU A 114 -31.05 -13.83 2.01
C GLU A 114 -30.66 -13.15 0.68
N GLY A 115 -30.09 -13.95 -0.22
CA GLY A 115 -29.67 -13.52 -1.55
C GLY A 115 -28.32 -14.10 -1.95
N GLY A 116 -27.64 -13.43 -2.88
CA GLY A 116 -26.35 -13.85 -3.41
C GLY A 116 -26.49 -14.84 -4.56
N HIS A 117 -25.34 -15.16 -5.15
CA HIS A 117 -25.25 -16.04 -6.31
C HIS A 117 -24.55 -17.34 -5.96
N ASP A 118 -24.70 -18.34 -6.81
CA ASP A 118 -23.90 -19.55 -6.83
C ASP A 118 -22.61 -19.32 -7.66
N TYR A 119 -21.69 -20.29 -7.65
CA TYR A 119 -20.39 -20.19 -8.35
C TYR A 119 -20.49 -19.98 -9.86
N ASP A 120 -21.66 -20.23 -10.47
CA ASP A 120 -21.93 -20.07 -11.90
C ASP A 120 -22.70 -18.79 -12.25
N GLY A 121 -22.97 -17.94 -11.24
CA GLY A 121 -23.70 -16.68 -11.36
C GLY A 121 -25.21 -16.80 -11.23
N ARG A 122 -25.79 -18.00 -11.13
CA ARG A 122 -27.23 -18.14 -10.88
C ARG A 122 -27.58 -17.62 -9.49
N PRO A 123 -28.71 -16.91 -9.31
CA PRO A 123 -29.19 -16.53 -7.98
C PRO A 123 -29.38 -17.77 -7.09
N PHE A 124 -28.76 -17.76 -5.91
CA PHE A 124 -28.90 -18.84 -4.92
C PHE A 124 -30.22 -18.74 -4.17
N MET A 125 -30.58 -17.52 -3.76
CA MET A 125 -31.84 -17.14 -3.13
C MET A 125 -32.32 -15.80 -3.70
N PRO A 126 -33.63 -15.50 -3.70
CA PRO A 126 -34.10 -14.16 -3.96
C PRO A 126 -33.50 -13.16 -2.96
N LEU A 127 -33.16 -11.97 -3.42
CA LEU A 127 -32.64 -10.91 -2.55
C LEU A 127 -33.74 -10.41 -1.60
N ASP A 128 -33.49 -10.46 -0.28
CA ASP A 128 -34.40 -9.93 0.74
C ASP A 128 -34.38 -8.39 0.78
N THR A 129 -35.09 -7.79 -0.17
CA THR A 129 -35.22 -6.33 -0.27
C THR A 129 -35.97 -5.71 0.92
N ALA A 130 -36.88 -6.44 1.56
CA ALA A 130 -37.61 -5.95 2.72
C ALA A 130 -36.68 -5.88 3.94
N GLY A 131 -35.89 -6.94 4.17
CA GLY A 131 -34.84 -6.97 5.18
C GLY A 131 -33.74 -5.93 4.94
N LEU A 132 -33.34 -5.70 3.68
CA LEU A 132 -32.40 -4.62 3.33
C LEU A 132 -32.95 -3.23 3.70
N LYS A 133 -34.22 -2.94 3.38
CA LYS A 133 -34.85 -1.66 3.74
C LYS A 133 -34.91 -1.49 5.26
N GLU A 134 -35.16 -2.55 6.01
CA GLU A 134 -35.17 -2.52 7.47
C GLU A 134 -33.76 -2.34 8.05
N ALA A 135 -32.76 -3.01 7.50
CA ALA A 135 -31.36 -2.81 7.86
C ALA A 135 -30.94 -1.35 7.64
N ALA A 136 -31.29 -0.76 6.49
CA ALA A 136 -31.03 0.64 6.19
C ALA A 136 -31.66 1.58 7.23
N ARG A 137 -32.93 1.39 7.60
CA ARG A 137 -33.57 2.21 8.66
C ARG A 137 -32.83 2.09 9.99
N LYS A 138 -32.44 0.88 10.40
CA LYS A 138 -31.67 0.67 11.64
C LYS A 138 -30.29 1.33 11.59
N ILE A 139 -29.62 1.29 10.45
CA ILE A 139 -28.33 1.98 10.22
C ILE A 139 -28.49 3.48 10.44
N ARG A 140 -29.51 4.09 9.81
CA ARG A 140 -29.85 5.51 9.99
C ARG A 140 -30.19 5.84 11.44
N ASP A 141 -31.06 5.06 12.06
CA ASP A 141 -31.57 5.33 13.41
C ASP A 141 -30.46 5.20 14.47
N LYS A 142 -29.41 4.40 14.20
CA LYS A 142 -28.19 4.33 15.01
C LYS A 142 -27.15 5.41 14.68
N GLY A 143 -27.35 6.20 13.63
CA GLY A 143 -26.42 7.25 13.20
C GLY A 143 -25.10 6.70 12.64
N LEU A 144 -25.09 5.50 12.05
CA LEU A 144 -23.91 4.94 11.40
C LEU A 144 -23.65 5.68 10.08
N ARG A 145 -22.43 6.20 9.89
CA ARG A 145 -22.04 6.99 8.71
C ARG A 145 -21.45 6.16 7.57
N SER A 146 -21.13 4.90 7.83
CA SER A 146 -20.46 4.04 6.86
C SER A 146 -20.90 2.59 6.99
N VAL A 147 -21.04 1.93 5.84
CA VAL A 147 -21.56 0.57 5.71
C VAL A 147 -20.69 -0.22 4.72
N ALA A 148 -20.37 -1.46 5.07
CA ALA A 148 -19.82 -2.42 4.13
C ALA A 148 -20.90 -3.43 3.71
N VAL A 149 -21.00 -3.71 2.42
CA VAL A 149 -21.91 -4.71 1.86
C VAL A 149 -21.09 -5.81 1.21
N CYS A 150 -21.31 -7.05 1.62
CA CYS A 150 -20.69 -8.23 1.02
C CYS A 150 -21.76 -9.25 0.62
N SER A 151 -21.73 -9.70 -0.63
CA SER A 151 -22.59 -10.79 -1.11
C SER A 151 -21.78 -12.00 -1.58
N SER A 152 -22.35 -13.20 -1.40
CA SER A 152 -21.79 -14.44 -1.95
C SER A 152 -21.62 -14.33 -3.47
N PHE A 153 -20.41 -14.64 -3.94
CA PHE A 153 -20.01 -14.58 -5.36
C PHE A 153 -20.20 -13.22 -6.05
N SER A 154 -20.20 -12.10 -5.30
CA SER A 154 -20.26 -10.76 -5.88
C SER A 154 -19.16 -10.35 -6.86
N PRO A 155 -17.92 -10.90 -6.82
CA PRO A 155 -16.94 -10.65 -7.87
C PRO A 155 -17.35 -11.20 -9.25
N LEU A 156 -18.25 -12.19 -9.29
CA LEU A 156 -18.81 -12.72 -10.54
C LEU A 156 -20.04 -11.93 -10.97
N ASP A 157 -20.96 -11.68 -10.02
CA ASP A 157 -22.17 -10.90 -10.25
C ASP A 157 -22.43 -9.95 -9.07
N PRO A 158 -22.19 -8.63 -9.25
CA PRO A 158 -22.32 -7.64 -8.20
C PRO A 158 -23.76 -7.12 -8.01
N SER A 159 -24.76 -7.70 -8.67
CA SER A 159 -26.13 -7.14 -8.69
C SER A 159 -26.77 -7.04 -7.30
N CYS A 160 -26.53 -8.02 -6.41
CA CYS A 160 -27.02 -7.98 -5.03
C CYS A 160 -26.40 -6.82 -4.24
N GLU A 161 -25.09 -6.60 -4.38
CA GLU A 161 -24.38 -5.49 -3.72
C GLU A 161 -24.81 -4.14 -4.30
N THR A 162 -24.98 -4.06 -5.62
CA THR A 162 -25.42 -2.83 -6.31
C THR A 162 -26.84 -2.45 -5.90
N THR A 163 -27.76 -3.41 -5.84
CA THR A 163 -29.14 -3.19 -5.37
C THR A 163 -29.16 -2.73 -3.91
N ALA A 164 -28.33 -3.32 -3.05
CA ALA A 164 -28.23 -2.90 -1.66
C ALA A 164 -27.73 -1.46 -1.53
N ARG A 165 -26.74 -1.04 -2.33
CA ARG A 165 -26.29 0.37 -2.39
C ARG A 165 -27.41 1.32 -2.79
N GLU A 166 -28.21 0.97 -3.79
CA GLU A 166 -29.33 1.79 -4.25
C GLU A 166 -30.38 1.98 -3.13
N ILE A 167 -30.73 0.91 -2.42
CA ILE A 167 -31.66 0.97 -1.27
C ILE A 167 -31.08 1.79 -0.11
N LEU A 168 -29.78 1.63 0.18
CA LEU A 168 -29.10 2.42 1.20
C LEU A 168 -29.10 3.91 0.84
N ALA A 169 -28.82 4.26 -0.41
CA ALA A 169 -28.84 5.65 -0.88
C ALA A 169 -30.24 6.29 -0.81
N GLU A 170 -31.31 5.51 -1.03
CA GLU A 170 -32.69 6.00 -0.91
C GLU A 170 -33.07 6.32 0.55
N ILE A 171 -32.65 5.49 1.51
CA ILE A 171 -33.09 5.58 2.92
C ILE A 171 -32.10 6.37 3.80
N CYS A 172 -30.81 6.30 3.46
CA CYS A 172 -29.68 6.85 4.21
C CYS A 172 -28.71 7.59 3.24
N PRO A 173 -29.13 8.69 2.61
CA PRO A 173 -28.35 9.32 1.52
C PRO A 173 -26.95 9.78 1.92
N ASP A 174 -26.72 10.05 3.21
CA ASP A 174 -25.42 10.50 3.73
C ASP A 174 -24.49 9.34 4.14
N VAL A 175 -24.90 8.08 3.98
CA VAL A 175 -24.09 6.92 4.36
C VAL A 175 -23.08 6.58 3.27
N ALA A 176 -21.81 6.47 3.64
CA ALA A 176 -20.80 5.93 2.75
C ALA A 176 -20.96 4.42 2.62
N VAL A 177 -21.00 3.89 1.40
CA VAL A 177 -21.17 2.46 1.13
C VAL A 177 -19.93 1.90 0.46
N THR A 178 -19.28 0.94 1.11
CA THR A 178 -18.22 0.12 0.50
C THR A 178 -18.82 -1.19 0.00
N LEU A 179 -18.65 -1.49 -1.29
CA LEU A 179 -19.03 -2.76 -1.88
C LEU A 179 -17.83 -3.69 -1.93
N SER A 180 -18.02 -4.95 -1.53
CA SER A 180 -16.91 -5.88 -1.37
C SER A 180 -16.26 -6.27 -2.70
N HIS A 181 -17.05 -6.31 -3.79
CA HIS A 181 -16.54 -6.64 -5.13
C HIS A 181 -15.60 -5.58 -5.73
N ASP A 182 -15.61 -4.34 -5.23
CA ASP A 182 -14.70 -3.28 -5.68
C ASP A 182 -13.28 -3.46 -5.13
N LEU A 183 -13.12 -4.27 -4.07
CA LEU A 183 -11.87 -4.36 -3.31
C LEU A 183 -11.17 -5.71 -3.41
N GLY A 184 -11.91 -6.82 -3.32
CA GLY A 184 -11.31 -8.14 -3.09
C GLY A 184 -11.72 -9.19 -4.10
N ARG A 185 -10.97 -10.30 -4.05
CA ARG A 185 -11.10 -11.43 -4.97
C ARG A 185 -12.17 -12.43 -4.52
N ILE A 186 -12.20 -13.58 -5.18
CA ILE A 186 -12.92 -14.77 -4.71
C ILE A 186 -12.45 -15.12 -3.28
N GLY A 187 -13.40 -15.43 -2.40
CA GLY A 187 -13.20 -15.61 -0.95
C GLY A 187 -14.15 -14.70 -0.18
N LEU A 188 -15.07 -15.27 0.60
CA LEU A 188 -16.13 -14.49 1.26
C LEU A 188 -15.58 -13.70 2.46
N LEU A 189 -14.87 -14.36 3.37
CA LEU A 189 -14.45 -13.77 4.64
C LEU A 189 -13.37 -12.71 4.41
N GLU A 190 -12.33 -13.03 3.67
CA GLU A 190 -11.20 -12.12 3.46
C GLU A 190 -11.57 -10.89 2.63
N ARG A 191 -12.51 -11.03 1.68
CA ARG A 191 -13.09 -9.91 0.92
C ARG A 191 -14.00 -9.05 1.80
N GLU A 192 -14.86 -9.67 2.60
CA GLU A 192 -15.69 -8.93 3.57
C GLU A 192 -14.82 -8.16 4.55
N ASN A 193 -13.77 -8.78 5.08
CA ASN A 193 -12.84 -8.17 6.01
C ASN A 193 -12.17 -6.92 5.40
N ALA A 194 -11.77 -6.96 4.13
CA ALA A 194 -11.25 -5.80 3.41
C ALA A 194 -12.29 -4.67 3.30
N ALA A 195 -13.54 -5.01 2.94
CA ALA A 195 -14.63 -4.03 2.84
C ALA A 195 -14.98 -3.40 4.20
N LEU A 196 -14.99 -4.19 5.27
CA LEU A 196 -15.21 -3.72 6.64
C LEU A 196 -14.08 -2.80 7.11
N LEU A 197 -12.82 -3.16 6.88
CA LEU A 197 -11.69 -2.28 7.19
C LEU A 197 -11.79 -0.96 6.42
N ASN A 198 -12.13 -1.01 5.13
CA ASN A 198 -12.29 0.18 4.31
C ASN A 198 -13.39 1.10 4.80
N ALA A 199 -14.58 0.55 5.06
CA ALA A 199 -15.70 1.28 5.61
C ALA A 199 -15.34 1.94 6.96
N SER A 200 -14.52 1.27 7.79
CA SER A 200 -14.08 1.80 9.09
C SER A 200 -13.13 3.01 9.01
N LEU A 201 -12.54 3.27 7.84
CA LEU A 201 -11.54 4.32 7.61
C LEU A 201 -12.07 5.52 6.81
N HIS A 202 -13.34 5.51 6.39
CA HIS A 202 -13.86 6.51 5.47
C HIS A 202 -13.73 7.96 6.00
N ASP A 203 -14.08 8.24 7.26
CA ASP A 203 -14.01 9.62 7.78
C ASP A 203 -12.57 10.11 7.90
N LEU A 204 -11.65 9.20 8.24
CA LEU A 204 -10.22 9.48 8.25
C LEU A 204 -9.73 9.81 6.84
N ALA A 205 -10.16 9.05 5.83
CA ALA A 205 -9.82 9.28 4.43
C ALA A 205 -10.30 10.65 3.94
N VAL A 206 -11.56 11.00 4.21
CA VAL A 206 -12.14 12.32 3.87
C VAL A 206 -11.31 13.45 4.47
N THR A 207 -11.01 13.37 5.76
CA THR A 207 -10.26 14.43 6.47
C THR A 207 -8.82 14.53 5.96
N THR A 208 -8.17 13.38 5.73
CA THR A 208 -6.77 13.29 5.31
C THR A 208 -6.57 13.82 3.89
N VAL A 209 -7.42 13.40 2.94
CA VAL A 209 -7.34 13.86 1.55
C VAL A 209 -7.66 15.36 1.44
N ALA A 210 -8.63 15.85 2.20
CA ALA A 210 -8.92 17.28 2.26
C ALA A 210 -7.72 18.09 2.79
N ALA A 211 -7.04 17.59 3.82
CA ALA A 211 -5.82 18.18 4.35
C ALA A 211 -4.69 18.22 3.29
N PHE A 212 -4.51 17.14 2.52
CA PHE A 212 -3.51 17.11 1.45
C PHE A 212 -3.79 18.15 0.37
N ARG A 213 -5.04 18.24 -0.10
CA ARG A 213 -5.46 19.25 -1.09
C ARG A 213 -5.19 20.67 -0.57
N LYS A 214 -5.49 20.92 0.71
CA LYS A 214 -5.23 22.21 1.35
C LYS A 214 -3.73 22.52 1.40
N ALA A 215 -2.88 21.57 1.82
CA ALA A 215 -1.44 21.76 1.89
C ALA A 215 -0.81 22.07 0.51
N ILE A 216 -1.29 21.40 -0.54
CA ILE A 216 -0.87 21.67 -1.93
C ILE A 216 -1.25 23.09 -2.34
N ALA A 217 -2.51 23.49 -2.12
CA ALA A 217 -2.98 24.83 -2.45
C ALA A 217 -2.22 25.93 -1.67
N ASP A 218 -2.02 25.75 -0.36
CA ASP A 218 -1.29 26.69 0.51
C ASP A 218 0.21 26.80 0.15
N SER A 219 0.77 25.80 -0.54
CA SER A 219 2.12 25.84 -1.08
C SER A 219 2.21 26.58 -2.42
N GLY A 220 1.07 27.06 -2.95
CA GLY A 220 0.93 27.75 -4.24
C GLY A 220 1.06 26.84 -5.44
N ILE A 221 0.85 25.53 -5.28
CA ILE A 221 0.84 24.54 -6.37
C ILE A 221 -0.61 24.36 -6.82
N ASP A 222 -0.83 24.44 -8.13
CA ASP A 222 -2.11 24.17 -8.78
C ASP A 222 -1.92 22.95 -9.70
N ALA A 223 -2.17 21.76 -9.15
CA ALA A 223 -1.99 20.49 -9.83
C ALA A 223 -2.93 19.42 -9.23
N PRO A 224 -3.37 18.43 -10.04
CA PRO A 224 -4.15 17.30 -9.55
C PRO A 224 -3.39 16.48 -8.50
N LEU A 225 -4.13 15.97 -7.51
CA LEU A 225 -3.61 15.11 -6.44
C LEU A 225 -3.92 13.64 -6.75
N PHE A 226 -2.86 12.84 -6.73
CA PHE A 226 -2.92 11.38 -6.79
C PHE A 226 -2.36 10.78 -5.50
N LEU A 227 -2.86 9.60 -5.14
CA LEU A 227 -2.31 8.80 -4.05
C LEU A 227 -1.81 7.47 -4.61
N THR A 228 -0.69 6.99 -4.05
CA THR A 228 -0.09 5.72 -4.45
C THR A 228 -0.84 4.54 -3.86
N GLN A 229 -0.90 3.45 -4.62
CA GLN A 229 -1.56 2.22 -4.27
C GLN A 229 -0.57 1.14 -3.77
N ASN A 230 -1.12 0.09 -3.18
CA ASN A 230 -0.39 -1.08 -2.68
C ASN A 230 0.34 -1.87 -3.77
N ASP A 231 0.03 -1.68 -5.05
CA ASP A 231 0.67 -2.41 -6.16
C ASP A 231 1.72 -1.56 -6.90
N GLY A 232 2.08 -0.39 -6.34
CA GLY A 232 3.02 0.55 -6.94
C GLY A 232 2.43 1.44 -8.04
N THR A 233 1.11 1.47 -8.18
CA THR A 233 0.37 2.34 -9.12
C THR A 233 -0.25 3.54 -8.39
N VAL A 234 -1.03 4.38 -9.07
CA VAL A 234 -1.71 5.55 -8.48
C VAL A 234 -3.20 5.59 -8.78
N MET A 235 -3.92 6.28 -7.90
CA MET A 235 -5.32 6.64 -8.06
C MET A 235 -5.56 8.11 -7.73
N GLN A 236 -6.63 8.67 -8.28
CA GLN A 236 -7.08 10.01 -7.94
C GLN A 236 -7.52 10.09 -6.48
N ALA A 237 -7.42 11.28 -5.89
CA ALA A 237 -7.76 11.49 -4.48
C ALA A 237 -9.22 11.13 -4.13
N GLU A 238 -10.14 11.28 -5.08
CA GLU A 238 -11.55 10.87 -4.95
C GLU A 238 -11.67 9.36 -4.70
N ILE A 239 -10.96 8.55 -5.50
CA ILE A 239 -10.93 7.10 -5.36
C ILE A 239 -10.23 6.71 -4.05
N ALA A 240 -9.14 7.39 -3.69
CA ALA A 240 -8.46 7.14 -2.42
C ALA A 240 -9.31 7.46 -1.19
N THR A 241 -10.25 8.42 -1.31
CA THR A 241 -11.22 8.74 -0.26
C THR A 241 -12.26 7.63 -0.10
N ALA A 242 -12.70 7.03 -1.22
CA ALA A 242 -13.62 5.89 -1.21
C ALA A 242 -12.93 4.60 -0.75
N PHE A 243 -11.66 4.41 -1.11
CA PHE A 243 -10.92 3.16 -0.91
C PHE A 243 -9.55 3.34 -0.22
N PRO A 244 -9.48 3.91 1.00
CA PRO A 244 -8.20 4.14 1.70
C PRO A 244 -7.37 2.88 1.94
N VAL A 245 -7.98 1.70 1.99
CA VAL A 245 -7.24 0.42 2.15
C VAL A 245 -6.30 0.13 0.99
N MET A 246 -6.55 0.69 -0.19
CA MET A 246 -5.68 0.54 -1.35
C MET A 246 -4.34 1.28 -1.20
N SER A 247 -4.13 2.08 -0.15
CA SER A 247 -2.88 2.81 0.11
C SER A 247 -2.10 2.33 1.34
N PHE A 248 -2.50 1.22 1.96
CA PHE A 248 -1.87 0.65 3.16
C PHE A 248 -0.37 0.38 3.04
N ALA A 249 0.09 -0.14 1.91
CA ALA A 249 1.48 -0.53 1.69
C ALA A 249 2.24 0.48 0.81
N SER A 250 1.70 1.69 0.63
CA SER A 250 2.26 2.70 -0.28
C SER A 250 3.72 3.05 0.00
N GLY A 251 4.14 3.18 1.27
CA GLY A 251 5.53 3.52 1.60
C GLY A 251 6.53 2.50 1.04
N ALA A 252 6.31 1.22 1.34
CA ALA A 252 7.19 0.14 0.88
C ALA A 252 7.14 -0.03 -0.65
N THR A 253 5.95 0.02 -1.26
CA THR A 253 5.82 -0.12 -2.72
C THR A 253 6.45 1.05 -3.46
N ASN A 254 6.36 2.26 -2.91
CA ASN A 254 7.05 3.42 -3.41
C ASN A 254 8.57 3.25 -3.33
N SER A 255 9.12 2.80 -2.20
CA SER A 255 10.56 2.51 -2.09
C SER A 255 11.02 1.50 -3.14
N MET A 256 10.25 0.43 -3.36
CA MET A 256 10.55 -0.57 -4.39
C MET A 256 10.49 0.01 -5.81
N ARG A 257 9.44 0.77 -6.14
CA ARG A 257 9.29 1.43 -7.44
C ARG A 257 10.39 2.44 -7.71
N GLY A 258 10.76 3.23 -6.70
CA GLY A 258 11.88 4.17 -6.79
C GLY A 258 13.22 3.47 -6.93
N ALA A 259 13.44 2.37 -6.21
CA ALA A 259 14.63 1.55 -6.36
C ALA A 259 14.79 1.03 -7.80
N ALA A 260 13.72 0.49 -8.39
CA ALA A 260 13.71 0.04 -9.78
C ALA A 260 14.07 1.19 -10.74
N HIS A 261 13.40 2.33 -10.60
CA HIS A 261 13.60 3.51 -11.45
C HIS A 261 15.04 4.06 -11.38
N LEU A 262 15.58 4.17 -10.16
CA LEU A 262 16.90 4.76 -9.92
C LEU A 262 18.06 3.80 -10.29
N SER A 263 17.83 2.49 -10.19
CA SER A 263 18.83 1.47 -10.55
C SER A 263 18.78 1.06 -12.03
N GLY A 264 17.61 1.19 -12.66
CA GLY A 264 17.33 0.64 -13.99
C GLY A 264 17.08 -0.88 -13.98
N LEU A 265 16.89 -1.50 -12.81
CA LEU A 265 16.60 -2.93 -12.67
C LEU A 265 15.13 -3.16 -12.35
N ASP A 266 14.41 -3.79 -13.29
CA ASP A 266 12.98 -4.08 -13.18
C ASP A 266 12.69 -5.39 -12.42
N ASP A 267 13.65 -6.31 -12.34
CA ASP A 267 13.51 -7.61 -11.68
C ASP A 267 14.64 -7.77 -10.64
N ALA A 268 14.31 -7.58 -9.36
CA ALA A 268 15.28 -7.62 -8.26
C ALA A 268 14.61 -7.84 -6.91
N MET A 269 15.38 -8.30 -5.93
CA MET A 269 15.03 -8.13 -4.52
C MET A 269 15.23 -6.68 -4.11
N VAL A 270 14.38 -6.16 -3.23
CA VAL A 270 14.53 -4.84 -2.64
C VAL A 270 14.54 -4.96 -1.14
N VAL A 271 15.45 -4.26 -0.49
CA VAL A 271 15.43 -4.01 0.94
C VAL A 271 15.44 -2.51 1.20
N ASP A 272 14.37 -2.00 1.80
CA ASP A 272 14.27 -0.63 2.29
C ASP A 272 14.58 -0.63 3.79
N VAL A 273 15.76 -0.15 4.16
CA VAL A 273 16.17 -0.08 5.56
C VAL A 273 15.88 1.32 6.09
N GLY A 274 14.88 1.42 6.96
CA GLY A 274 14.51 2.66 7.64
C GLY A 274 15.24 2.89 8.96
N GLY A 275 14.67 3.79 9.78
CA GLY A 275 15.15 4.05 11.14
C GLY A 275 14.68 3.00 12.16
N THR A 276 13.56 2.33 11.91
CA THR A 276 12.93 1.38 12.85
C THR A 276 12.89 -0.04 12.32
N THR A 277 12.61 -0.16 11.03
CA THR A 277 12.24 -1.41 10.36
C THR A 277 12.94 -1.50 9.02
N SER A 278 13.06 -2.72 8.51
CA SER A 278 13.44 -3.00 7.13
C SER A 278 12.29 -3.71 6.45
N ASP A 279 11.90 -3.24 5.27
CA ASP A 279 10.88 -3.86 4.44
C ASP A 279 11.56 -4.56 3.25
N ILE A 280 11.31 -5.85 3.10
CA ILE A 280 11.90 -6.72 2.08
C ILE A 280 10.79 -7.17 1.13
N GLY A 281 11.00 -6.99 -0.16
CA GLY A 281 10.07 -7.41 -1.21
C GLY A 281 10.77 -7.77 -2.51
N GLN A 282 10.02 -8.29 -3.47
CA GLN A 282 10.52 -8.62 -4.80
C GLN A 282 9.85 -7.75 -5.87
N LEU A 283 10.65 -7.22 -6.79
CA LEU A 283 10.17 -6.59 -8.02
C LEU A 283 10.05 -7.63 -9.13
N ARG A 284 8.97 -7.52 -9.90
CA ARG A 284 8.75 -8.23 -11.16
C ARG A 284 8.30 -7.22 -12.21
N HIS A 285 9.03 -7.12 -13.31
CA HIS A 285 8.73 -6.18 -14.39
C HIS A 285 8.56 -4.72 -13.91
N GLY A 286 9.36 -4.34 -12.93
CA GLY A 286 9.38 -3.03 -12.29
C GLY A 286 8.29 -2.84 -11.24
N PHE A 287 7.35 -3.76 -11.04
CA PHE A 287 6.26 -3.64 -10.06
C PHE A 287 6.50 -4.55 -8.83
N PRO A 288 6.08 -4.14 -7.62
CA PRO A 288 6.06 -5.03 -6.47
C PRO A 288 5.28 -6.30 -6.79
N ARG A 289 5.87 -7.46 -6.49
CA ARG A 289 5.18 -8.74 -6.60
C ARG A 289 4.01 -8.76 -5.63
N GLU A 290 2.82 -9.07 -6.14
CA GLU A 290 1.62 -9.20 -5.31
C GLU A 290 1.71 -10.45 -4.42
N ALA A 291 1.11 -10.37 -3.23
CA ALA A 291 0.92 -11.53 -2.38
C ALA A 291 -0.12 -12.48 -3.01
N ASN A 292 0.25 -13.75 -3.15
CA ASN A 292 -0.64 -14.81 -3.66
C ASN A 292 -1.51 -15.44 -2.56
N ALA A 293 -1.43 -14.92 -1.33
CA ALA A 293 -2.07 -15.47 -0.15
C ALA A 293 -2.78 -14.38 0.66
N VAL A 294 -3.52 -14.82 1.67
CA VAL A 294 -4.15 -13.94 2.65
C VAL A 294 -3.08 -13.11 3.36
N VAL A 295 -3.28 -11.79 3.41
CA VAL A 295 -2.43 -10.85 4.13
C VAL A 295 -3.15 -10.40 5.40
N GLU A 296 -2.42 -10.37 6.51
CA GLU A 296 -2.96 -9.88 7.78
C GLU A 296 -2.65 -8.40 7.97
N VAL A 297 -3.70 -7.58 8.20
CA VAL A 297 -3.56 -6.16 8.52
C VAL A 297 -4.13 -5.91 9.91
N GLY A 298 -3.28 -5.52 10.86
CA GLY A 298 -3.70 -5.33 12.25
C GLY A 298 -4.34 -6.57 12.87
N GLY A 299 -3.93 -7.77 12.44
CA GLY A 299 -4.49 -9.06 12.87
C GLY A 299 -5.78 -9.48 12.15
N VAL A 300 -6.20 -8.74 11.12
CA VAL A 300 -7.38 -9.08 10.29
C VAL A 300 -6.90 -9.72 9.00
N ARG A 301 -7.43 -10.91 8.69
CA ARG A 301 -7.14 -11.65 7.45
C ARG A 301 -7.87 -11.02 6.26
N THR A 302 -7.14 -10.60 5.24
CA THR A 302 -7.67 -9.88 4.08
C THR A 302 -7.14 -10.41 2.76
N LEU A 303 -7.90 -10.17 1.67
CA LEU A 303 -7.55 -10.60 0.32
C LEU A 303 -7.92 -9.51 -0.71
N PHE A 304 -7.07 -8.50 -0.78
CA PHE A 304 -7.06 -7.44 -1.79
C PHE A 304 -5.62 -7.21 -2.26
N ARG A 305 -5.43 -6.37 -3.28
CA ARG A 305 -4.11 -6.08 -3.85
C ARG A 305 -3.17 -5.53 -2.78
N MET A 306 -2.19 -6.35 -2.40
CA MET A 306 -1.13 -6.07 -1.44
C MET A 306 0.18 -6.64 -1.98
N PRO A 307 1.30 -5.95 -1.76
CA PRO A 307 2.62 -6.48 -2.12
C PRO A 307 2.99 -7.61 -1.16
N ASP A 308 3.74 -8.59 -1.66
CA ASP A 308 4.36 -9.59 -0.79
C ASP A 308 5.59 -8.96 -0.12
N LEU A 309 5.44 -8.64 1.17
CA LEU A 309 6.42 -7.94 1.96
C LEU A 309 6.70 -8.68 3.27
N LEU A 310 7.98 -8.73 3.63
CA LEU A 310 8.44 -9.11 4.95
C LEU A 310 9.02 -7.89 5.64
N SER A 311 8.43 -7.50 6.77
CA SER A 311 8.91 -6.40 7.59
C SER A 311 9.60 -6.93 8.84
N ILE A 312 10.81 -6.44 9.11
CA ILE A 312 11.59 -6.81 10.29
C ILE A 312 11.99 -5.60 11.12
N GLY A 313 12.07 -5.77 12.44
CA GLY A 313 12.49 -4.76 13.41
C GLY A 313 13.99 -4.44 13.38
N LEU A 314 14.54 -4.20 12.19
CA LEU A 314 15.94 -3.89 11.95
C LEU A 314 16.03 -2.55 11.20
N GLY A 315 16.66 -1.55 11.78
CA GLY A 315 16.87 -0.26 11.15
C GLY A 315 17.94 0.54 11.90
N GLY A 316 18.23 1.77 11.45
CA GLY A 316 19.30 2.58 12.04
C GLY A 316 19.16 2.82 13.55
N GLY A 317 17.94 2.92 14.07
CA GLY A 317 17.64 3.11 15.48
C GLY A 317 17.34 1.84 16.26
N SER A 318 17.44 0.66 15.66
CA SER A 318 17.26 -0.61 16.39
C SER A 318 18.27 -0.70 17.53
N HIS A 319 17.77 -1.01 18.72
CA HIS A 319 18.57 -1.19 19.94
C HIS A 319 19.55 -2.33 19.75
N VAL A 320 20.71 -2.22 20.39
CA VAL A 320 21.70 -3.30 20.43
C VAL A 320 21.86 -3.73 21.88
N ASP A 321 21.40 -4.94 22.18
CA ASP A 321 21.67 -5.60 23.45
C ASP A 321 23.11 -6.14 23.42
N GLU A 322 23.79 -6.13 24.57
CA GLU A 322 25.20 -6.56 24.67
C GLU A 322 25.35 -8.03 25.13
N ASP A 323 24.36 -8.59 25.85
CA ASP A 323 24.40 -9.96 26.37
C ASP A 323 23.01 -10.62 26.45
N PRO A 324 22.68 -11.57 25.55
CA PRO A 324 23.42 -11.90 24.33
C PRO A 324 23.35 -10.74 23.33
N VAL A 325 24.36 -10.62 22.45
CA VAL A 325 24.34 -9.58 21.41
C VAL A 325 23.17 -9.79 20.46
N ARG A 326 22.24 -8.84 20.43
CA ARG A 326 21.04 -8.85 19.58
C ARG A 326 20.69 -7.46 19.10
N VAL A 327 20.29 -7.35 17.84
CA VAL A 327 19.84 -6.09 17.24
C VAL A 327 18.32 -6.07 17.07
N GLY A 328 17.64 -5.08 17.64
CA GLY A 328 16.18 -5.00 17.63
C GLY A 328 15.49 -6.10 18.46
N PRO A 329 14.16 -6.24 18.39
CA PRO A 329 13.25 -5.50 17.50
C PRO A 329 12.89 -4.10 18.00
N LEU A 330 13.27 -3.75 19.24
CA LEU A 330 13.01 -2.42 19.80
C LEU A 330 13.87 -1.36 19.10
N SER A 331 13.31 -0.16 18.91
CA SER A 331 14.00 0.96 18.27
C SER A 331 13.71 2.28 18.99
N VAL A 332 14.66 3.20 18.95
CA VAL A 332 14.48 4.59 19.41
C VAL A 332 13.59 5.42 18.47
N GLY A 333 13.36 4.95 17.23
CA GLY A 333 12.51 5.59 16.23
C GLY A 333 12.93 7.02 15.91
N TYR A 334 11.96 7.94 15.89
CA TYR A 334 12.20 9.37 15.61
C TYR A 334 13.17 10.04 16.61
N ARG A 335 13.44 9.42 17.76
CA ARG A 335 14.39 9.90 18.77
C ARG A 335 15.83 9.48 18.52
N LEU A 336 16.14 8.95 17.33
CA LEU A 336 17.50 8.53 16.97
C LEU A 336 18.54 9.61 17.24
N THR A 337 18.27 10.85 16.81
CA THR A 337 19.18 11.98 16.96
C THR A 337 19.31 12.52 18.38
N THR A 338 18.53 12.01 19.34
CA THR A 338 18.61 12.42 20.76
C THR A 338 19.06 11.28 21.67
N ASP A 339 18.64 10.05 21.37
CA ASP A 339 18.77 8.92 22.29
C ASP A 339 19.98 8.03 21.98
N ALA A 340 20.50 8.03 20.74
CA ALA A 340 21.67 7.23 20.37
C ALA A 340 22.99 7.82 20.89
N LEU A 341 23.97 6.95 21.17
CA LEU A 341 25.25 7.35 21.77
C LEU A 341 26.02 8.36 20.93
N VAL A 342 26.03 8.19 19.61
CA VAL A 342 26.76 9.03 18.66
C VAL A 342 26.22 10.45 18.62
N PHE A 343 24.96 10.67 19.03
CA PHE A 343 24.35 12.00 19.18
C PHE A 343 24.34 12.52 20.62
N GLY A 344 24.96 11.79 21.55
CA GLY A 344 25.06 12.17 22.96
C GLY A 344 23.96 11.63 23.87
N GLY A 345 23.12 10.73 23.37
CA GLY A 345 22.16 9.98 24.16
C GLY A 345 22.81 8.82 24.94
N SER A 346 21.98 7.92 25.46
CA SER A 346 22.38 6.83 26.36
C SER A 346 22.08 5.43 25.83
N ARG A 347 21.42 5.31 24.66
CA ARG A 347 21.03 4.04 24.06
C ARG A 347 22.02 3.63 22.98
N LEU A 348 22.49 2.39 23.03
CA LEU A 348 23.27 1.80 21.96
C LEU A 348 22.35 1.35 20.83
N THR A 349 22.62 1.81 19.61
CA THR A 349 21.80 1.60 18.42
C THR A 349 22.63 1.06 17.25
N SER A 350 21.94 0.60 16.20
CA SER A 350 22.58 0.11 14.97
C SER A 350 23.39 1.20 14.26
N THR A 351 22.98 2.47 14.35
CA THR A 351 23.74 3.63 13.85
C THR A 351 25.06 3.78 14.60
N ASP A 352 25.07 3.57 15.93
CA ASP A 352 26.30 3.64 16.73
C ASP A 352 27.31 2.56 16.31
N ILE A 353 26.82 1.33 16.08
CA ILE A 353 27.62 0.22 15.56
C ILE A 353 28.18 0.54 14.18
N ALA A 354 27.36 1.09 13.28
CA ALA A 354 27.77 1.44 11.92
C ALA A 354 28.83 2.56 11.89
N VAL A 355 28.68 3.59 12.73
CA VAL A 355 29.69 4.67 12.86
C VAL A 355 30.99 4.11 13.45
N ALA A 356 30.90 3.25 14.48
CA ALA A 356 32.08 2.63 15.08
C ALA A 356 32.80 1.67 14.12
N ALA A 357 32.07 0.99 13.24
CA ALA A 357 32.60 0.15 12.18
C ALA A 357 33.15 0.94 10.98
N GLY A 358 32.89 2.25 10.89
CA GLY A 358 33.29 3.10 9.78
C GLY A 358 32.43 2.94 8.52
N LEU A 359 31.21 2.40 8.65
CA LEU A 359 30.27 2.21 7.53
C LEU A 359 29.58 3.53 7.13
N ILE A 360 29.41 4.45 8.09
CA ILE A 360 28.80 5.77 7.90
C ILE A 360 29.53 6.83 8.73
N ASP A 361 29.38 8.10 8.34
CA ASP A 361 29.91 9.25 9.07
C ASP A 361 28.78 10.20 9.48
N ILE A 362 28.24 9.99 10.69
CA ILE A 362 27.16 10.80 11.26
C ILE A 362 27.35 10.94 12.76
N GLY A 363 26.95 12.08 13.32
CA GLY A 363 27.11 12.40 14.73
C GLY A 363 28.59 12.53 15.15
N ASP A 364 28.88 12.29 16.43
CA ASP A 364 30.21 12.40 17.01
C ASP A 364 30.85 11.03 17.22
N ARG A 365 31.72 10.63 16.27
CA ARG A 365 32.44 9.34 16.27
C ARG A 365 33.23 9.08 17.55
N SER A 366 33.69 10.12 18.26
CA SER A 366 34.46 9.95 19.50
C SER A 366 33.65 9.25 20.60
N ARG A 367 32.31 9.36 20.55
CA ARG A 367 31.40 8.78 21.55
C ARG A 367 31.27 7.27 21.43
N VAL A 368 31.52 6.73 20.24
CA VAL A 368 31.42 5.29 19.94
C VAL A 368 32.80 4.63 19.78
N ALA A 369 33.88 5.40 19.84
CA ALA A 369 35.25 4.90 19.70
C ALA A 369 35.65 3.87 20.78
N ARG A 370 34.97 3.87 21.94
CA ARG A 370 35.20 2.92 23.04
C ARG A 370 34.51 1.57 22.86
N LEU A 371 33.66 1.42 21.84
CA LEU A 371 32.91 0.18 21.65
C LEU A 371 33.87 -0.98 21.31
N PRO A 372 33.80 -2.13 22.01
CA PRO A 372 34.66 -3.25 21.73
C PRO A 372 34.44 -3.80 20.32
N LYS A 373 35.51 -4.05 19.57
CA LYS A 373 35.43 -4.65 18.22
C LYS A 373 34.58 -5.93 18.19
N ARG A 374 34.67 -6.76 19.23
CA ARG A 374 33.87 -7.99 19.36
C ARG A 374 32.36 -7.72 19.36
N LEU A 375 31.92 -6.66 20.03
CA LEU A 375 30.51 -6.25 20.08
C LEU A 375 30.06 -5.73 18.71
N ILE A 376 30.86 -4.88 18.07
CA ILE A 376 30.61 -4.34 16.73
C ILE A 376 30.44 -5.50 15.72
N ASP A 377 31.40 -6.41 15.67
CA ASP A 377 31.37 -7.53 14.74
C ASP A 377 30.19 -8.48 15.02
N ALA A 378 29.82 -8.68 16.29
CA ALA A 378 28.68 -9.53 16.67
C ALA A 378 27.34 -8.91 16.31
N ALA A 379 27.16 -7.60 16.54
CA ALA A 379 25.94 -6.88 16.19
C ALA A 379 25.72 -6.85 14.67
N LEU A 380 26.78 -6.58 13.89
CA LEU A 380 26.70 -6.63 12.42
C LEU A 380 26.35 -8.04 11.91
N ARG A 381 26.98 -9.09 12.45
CA ARG A 381 26.64 -10.47 12.09
C ARG A 381 25.19 -10.82 12.39
N ASP A 382 24.66 -10.39 13.54
CA ASP A 382 23.26 -10.65 13.89
C ASP A 382 22.28 -9.88 12.98
N ALA A 383 22.61 -8.65 12.58
CA ALA A 383 21.83 -7.88 11.61
C ALA A 383 21.87 -8.55 10.21
N TRP A 384 23.05 -8.92 9.72
CA TRP A 384 23.20 -9.55 8.41
C TRP A 384 22.53 -10.91 8.32
N ARG A 385 22.61 -11.72 9.38
CA ARG A 385 21.92 -13.01 9.45
C ARG A 385 20.40 -12.85 9.29
N LYS A 386 19.80 -11.85 9.94
CA LYS A 386 18.35 -11.57 9.78
C LYS A 386 18.00 -11.16 8.35
N LEU A 387 18.79 -10.25 7.77
CA LEU A 387 18.61 -9.85 6.37
C LEU A 387 18.73 -11.05 5.43
N GLU A 388 19.74 -11.90 5.62
CA GLU A 388 19.93 -13.13 4.82
C GLU A 388 18.73 -14.07 4.93
N GLU A 389 18.31 -14.39 6.15
CA GLU A 389 17.18 -15.29 6.44
C GLU A 389 15.88 -14.77 5.78
N ASP A 390 15.57 -13.48 5.90
CA ASP A 390 14.31 -12.94 5.39
C ASP A 390 14.33 -12.63 3.89
N ILE A 391 15.48 -12.27 3.32
CA ILE A 391 15.64 -12.16 1.87
C ILE A 391 15.48 -13.55 1.23
N ASP A 392 16.09 -14.59 1.79
CA ASP A 392 15.97 -15.96 1.27
C ASP A 392 14.52 -16.45 1.33
N ARG A 393 13.80 -16.18 2.41
CA ARG A 393 12.36 -16.49 2.55
C ARG A 393 11.47 -15.81 1.52
N MET A 394 11.85 -14.62 1.03
CA MET A 394 11.07 -13.85 0.06
C MET A 394 11.33 -14.29 -1.39
N LYS A 395 12.46 -14.95 -1.66
CA LYS A 395 12.81 -15.43 -2.99
C LYS A 395 11.82 -16.49 -3.46
N THR A 396 11.41 -16.36 -4.71
CA THR A 396 10.47 -17.26 -5.38
C THR A 396 11.16 -18.35 -6.18
N GLU A 397 12.43 -18.15 -6.54
CA GLU A 397 13.18 -19.03 -7.43
C GLU A 397 14.55 -19.33 -6.82
N ALA A 398 15.04 -20.56 -7.04
CA ALA A 398 16.37 -20.96 -6.64
C ALA A 398 17.39 -20.31 -7.59
N GLY A 399 18.33 -19.55 -7.04
CA GLY A 399 19.36 -18.86 -7.82
C GLY A 399 19.76 -17.54 -7.18
N ASP A 400 20.80 -16.92 -7.72
CA ASP A 400 21.27 -15.61 -7.26
C ASP A 400 20.47 -14.51 -7.96
N VAL A 401 19.88 -13.61 -7.18
CA VAL A 401 19.09 -12.46 -7.68
C VAL A 401 19.75 -11.15 -7.25
N PRO A 402 19.65 -10.07 -8.04
CA PRO A 402 20.18 -8.77 -7.62
C PRO A 402 19.39 -8.24 -6.42
N LEU A 403 20.05 -7.53 -5.51
CA LEU A 403 19.46 -6.86 -4.36
C LEU A 403 19.65 -5.34 -4.46
N LEU A 404 18.56 -4.60 -4.49
CA LEU A 404 18.54 -3.15 -4.41
C LEU A 404 18.43 -2.73 -2.93
N ALA A 405 19.45 -2.06 -2.42
CA ALA A 405 19.45 -1.49 -1.07
C ALA A 405 19.08 -0.01 -1.11
N VAL A 406 17.97 0.34 -0.46
CA VAL A 406 17.43 1.70 -0.34
C VAL A 406 17.12 2.05 1.12
N GLY A 407 16.72 3.30 1.35
CA GLY A 407 16.42 3.82 2.68
C GLY A 407 17.65 4.41 3.38
N GLY A 408 17.40 5.27 4.37
CA GLY A 408 18.46 5.94 5.13
C GLY A 408 19.34 5.00 5.95
N GLY A 409 18.87 3.77 6.20
CA GLY A 409 19.57 2.71 6.91
C GLY A 409 20.31 1.72 6.01
N ALA A 410 20.36 1.93 4.69
CA ALA A 410 20.94 0.99 3.72
C ALA A 410 22.40 0.59 4.02
N PHE A 411 23.10 1.38 4.85
CA PHE A 411 24.43 1.03 5.38
C PHE A 411 24.48 -0.26 6.20
N LEU A 412 23.35 -0.75 6.71
CA LEU A 412 23.27 -2.03 7.43
C LEU A 412 23.34 -3.24 6.49
N VAL A 413 23.07 -3.04 5.20
CA VAL A 413 23.19 -4.10 4.18
C VAL A 413 24.68 -4.37 3.92
N PRO A 414 25.15 -5.62 4.04
CA PRO A 414 26.56 -5.96 3.79
C PRO A 414 26.89 -5.87 2.29
N ASP A 415 28.18 -5.97 1.95
CA ASP A 415 28.61 -5.94 0.54
C ASP A 415 28.37 -7.26 -0.20
N ARG A 416 28.10 -8.36 0.54
CA ARG A 416 27.77 -9.68 0.00
C ARG A 416 26.78 -10.40 0.90
N LEU A 417 25.83 -11.10 0.29
CA LEU A 417 24.91 -12.03 0.94
C LEU A 417 24.84 -13.32 0.11
N PRO A 418 24.76 -14.50 0.74
CA PRO A 418 24.45 -15.73 0.05
C PRO A 418 23.13 -15.64 -0.72
N GLY A 419 23.07 -16.22 -1.92
CA GLY A 419 21.86 -16.21 -2.74
C GLY A 419 21.57 -14.88 -3.45
N ILE A 420 22.51 -13.93 -3.43
CA ILE A 420 22.41 -12.60 -4.07
C ILE A 420 23.57 -12.41 -5.05
N SER A 421 23.25 -12.09 -6.30
CA SER A 421 24.24 -11.98 -7.39
C SER A 421 25.05 -10.69 -7.28
N GLU A 422 24.39 -9.59 -6.95
CA GLU A 422 24.97 -8.27 -6.73
C GLU A 422 24.11 -7.48 -5.75
N ILE A 423 24.76 -6.61 -4.96
CA ILE A 423 24.09 -5.68 -4.07
C ILE A 423 24.30 -4.27 -4.62
N VAL A 424 23.22 -3.66 -5.10
CA VAL A 424 23.22 -2.31 -5.65
C VAL A 424 22.81 -1.34 -4.56
N ARG A 425 23.76 -0.51 -4.09
CA ARG A 425 23.45 0.66 -3.26
C ARG A 425 22.93 1.76 -4.17
N VAL A 426 21.61 1.91 -4.22
CA VAL A 426 20.94 2.72 -5.24
C VAL A 426 21.29 4.21 -5.06
N PRO A 427 21.73 4.92 -6.11
CA PRO A 427 21.92 6.38 -6.07
C PRO A 427 20.61 7.07 -5.72
N HIS A 428 20.64 8.06 -4.81
CA HIS A 428 19.43 8.68 -4.25
C HIS A 428 18.47 7.68 -3.55
N GLY A 429 18.99 6.51 -3.13
CA GLY A 429 18.20 5.49 -2.45
C GLY A 429 17.57 5.95 -1.14
N ASP A 430 18.07 7.02 -0.53
CA ASP A 430 17.51 7.61 0.68
C ASP A 430 16.19 8.38 0.44
N CYS A 431 15.85 8.71 -0.81
CA CYS A 431 14.56 9.27 -1.21
C CYS A 431 13.83 8.41 -2.25
N ALA A 432 14.18 7.11 -2.34
CA ALA A 432 13.55 6.17 -3.27
C ALA A 432 12.02 6.12 -3.11
N ASN A 433 11.50 6.22 -1.88
CA ASN A 433 10.06 6.34 -1.60
C ASN A 433 9.41 7.52 -2.35
N ALA A 434 9.92 8.75 -2.17
CA ALA A 434 9.37 9.91 -2.84
C ALA A 434 9.51 9.80 -4.37
N VAL A 435 10.62 9.24 -4.87
CA VAL A 435 10.83 8.97 -6.30
C VAL A 435 9.80 7.98 -6.83
N GLY A 436 9.57 6.87 -6.12
CA GLY A 436 8.57 5.87 -6.47
C GLY A 436 7.16 6.45 -6.53
N ALA A 437 6.82 7.32 -5.59
CA ALA A 437 5.56 8.06 -5.63
C ALA A 437 5.47 8.96 -6.88
N ALA A 438 6.51 9.73 -7.19
CA ALA A 438 6.51 10.62 -8.35
C ALA A 438 6.41 9.89 -9.70
N ILE A 439 6.99 8.69 -9.84
CA ILE A 439 7.02 7.93 -11.09
C ILE A 439 5.86 6.94 -11.25
N ALA A 440 5.00 6.81 -10.23
CA ALA A 440 3.93 5.85 -10.23
C ALA A 440 2.93 6.08 -11.38
N GLN A 441 2.40 4.96 -11.88
CA GLN A 441 1.60 4.88 -13.09
C GLN A 441 0.13 4.63 -12.75
N VAL A 442 -0.79 5.06 -13.59
CA VAL A 442 -2.22 4.75 -13.43
C VAL A 442 -2.45 3.34 -13.95
N SER A 443 -3.20 2.53 -13.22
CA SER A 443 -3.49 1.14 -13.58
C SER A 443 -4.98 0.90 -13.87
N GLY A 444 -5.23 -0.15 -14.63
CA GLY A 444 -6.55 -0.72 -14.84
C GLY A 444 -6.47 -2.24 -14.81
N GLU A 445 -7.49 -2.88 -14.27
CA GLU A 445 -7.55 -4.33 -14.11
C GLU A 445 -8.90 -4.86 -14.58
N ALA A 446 -8.88 -6.01 -15.24
CA ALA A 446 -10.03 -6.85 -15.47
C ALA A 446 -9.79 -8.20 -14.79
N ASP A 447 -10.79 -8.72 -14.09
CA ASP A 447 -10.82 -10.09 -13.53
C ASP A 447 -12.23 -10.61 -13.77
N GLN A 448 -12.39 -11.45 -14.79
CA GLN A 448 -13.71 -11.92 -15.26
C GLN A 448 -13.64 -13.37 -15.71
N VAL A 449 -14.81 -14.03 -15.71
CA VAL A 449 -14.97 -15.37 -16.29
C VAL A 449 -15.51 -15.22 -17.71
N PHE A 450 -14.73 -15.67 -18.67
CA PHE A 450 -15.11 -15.76 -20.07
C PHE A 450 -15.59 -17.17 -20.39
N ARG A 451 -16.59 -17.30 -21.26
CA ARG A 451 -17.15 -18.59 -21.71
C ARG A 451 -17.15 -18.62 -23.24
N ASP A 452 -16.99 -19.81 -23.78
CA ASP A 452 -17.07 -20.08 -25.22
C ASP A 452 -16.06 -19.27 -26.08
N LEU A 453 -14.98 -18.80 -25.45
CA LEU A 453 -13.85 -18.13 -26.09
C LEU A 453 -12.60 -19.03 -26.06
N THR A 454 -11.69 -18.81 -27.02
CA THR A 454 -10.34 -19.36 -26.89
C THR A 454 -9.59 -18.64 -25.78
N ARG A 455 -8.51 -19.26 -25.27
CA ARG A 455 -7.65 -18.63 -24.24
C ARG A 455 -7.10 -17.28 -24.71
N GLU A 456 -6.67 -17.19 -25.97
CA GLU A 456 -6.14 -15.96 -26.55
C GLU A 456 -7.21 -14.87 -26.65
N ASP A 457 -8.41 -15.20 -27.13
CA ASP A 457 -9.51 -14.23 -27.25
C ASP A 457 -9.99 -13.71 -25.89
N ALA A 458 -10.04 -14.59 -24.89
CA ALA A 458 -10.41 -14.21 -23.52
C ALA A 458 -9.37 -13.26 -22.90
N ILE A 459 -8.07 -13.50 -23.11
CA ILE A 459 -7.00 -12.60 -22.67
C ILE A 459 -7.05 -11.26 -23.41
N ALA A 460 -7.31 -11.26 -24.72
CA ALA A 460 -7.48 -10.03 -25.48
C ALA A 460 -8.66 -9.20 -24.95
N ALA A 461 -9.83 -9.82 -24.75
CA ALA A 461 -11.01 -9.15 -24.22
C ALA A 461 -10.79 -8.58 -22.81
N ALA A 462 -10.15 -9.36 -21.92
CA ALA A 462 -9.79 -8.89 -20.58
C ALA A 462 -8.82 -7.70 -20.64
N ARG A 463 -7.85 -7.73 -21.57
CA ARG A 463 -6.89 -6.64 -21.76
C ARG A 463 -7.57 -5.35 -22.22
N ASP A 464 -8.54 -5.43 -23.13
CA ASP A 464 -9.30 -4.26 -23.59
C ASP A 464 -10.10 -3.65 -22.45
N ILE A 465 -10.78 -4.47 -21.64
CA ILE A 465 -11.50 -4.00 -20.44
C ILE A 465 -10.55 -3.34 -19.44
N ALA A 466 -9.38 -3.93 -19.21
CA ALA A 466 -8.36 -3.36 -18.31
C ALA A 466 -7.83 -2.02 -18.85
N ALA A 467 -7.61 -1.91 -20.15
CA ALA A 467 -7.17 -0.68 -20.81
C ALA A 467 -8.23 0.44 -20.70
N ASP A 468 -9.50 0.13 -20.95
CA ASP A 468 -10.59 1.09 -20.81
C ASP A 468 -10.71 1.60 -19.37
N ARG A 469 -10.60 0.70 -18.39
CA ARG A 469 -10.58 1.06 -16.96
C ARG A 469 -9.38 1.95 -16.60
N ALA A 470 -8.19 1.66 -17.13
CA ALA A 470 -7.00 2.49 -16.90
C ALA A 470 -7.19 3.90 -17.46
N VAL A 471 -7.75 4.03 -18.68
CA VAL A 471 -8.02 5.33 -19.29
C VAL A 471 -9.08 6.11 -18.50
N GLN A 472 -10.15 5.44 -18.05
CA GLN A 472 -11.16 6.05 -17.18
C GLN A 472 -10.56 6.53 -15.83
N ALA A 473 -9.55 5.83 -15.31
CA ALA A 473 -8.81 6.23 -14.12
C ALA A 473 -7.80 7.38 -14.37
N GLY A 474 -7.58 7.78 -15.63
CA GLY A 474 -6.71 8.89 -16.01
C GLY A 474 -5.36 8.47 -16.63
N ALA A 475 -5.23 7.25 -17.15
CA ALA A 475 -4.03 6.83 -17.88
C ALA A 475 -4.02 7.33 -19.33
N ALA A 476 -2.85 7.67 -19.85
CA ALA A 476 -2.65 7.92 -21.29
C ALA A 476 -2.69 6.59 -22.06
N ARG A 477 -3.66 6.44 -22.98
CA ARG A 477 -3.93 5.18 -23.70
C ARG A 477 -2.72 4.63 -24.47
N ASP A 478 -1.95 5.50 -25.11
CA ASP A 478 -0.75 5.18 -25.90
C ASP A 478 0.43 4.70 -25.04
N SER A 479 0.41 4.99 -23.73
CA SER A 479 1.46 4.58 -22.79
C SER A 479 1.18 3.24 -22.11
N LEU A 480 0.00 2.65 -22.30
CA LEU A 480 -0.42 1.44 -21.58
C LEU A 480 0.44 0.23 -21.94
N LYS A 481 0.95 -0.43 -20.90
CA LYS A 481 1.66 -1.71 -20.99
C LYS A 481 0.97 -2.75 -20.11
N THR A 482 0.96 -3.99 -20.57
CA THR A 482 0.51 -5.11 -19.74
C THR A 482 1.55 -5.34 -18.65
N VAL A 483 1.08 -5.34 -17.41
CA VAL A 483 1.90 -5.59 -16.22
C VAL A 483 1.83 -7.07 -15.85
N ASP A 484 0.63 -7.64 -15.88
CA ASP A 484 0.39 -9.02 -15.46
C ASP A 484 -0.79 -9.64 -16.22
N VAL A 485 -0.72 -10.96 -16.42
CA VAL A 485 -1.77 -11.78 -17.02
C VAL A 485 -1.82 -13.10 -16.28
N GLU A 486 -2.97 -13.40 -15.68
CA GLU A 486 -3.26 -14.69 -15.06
C GLU A 486 -4.50 -15.28 -15.73
N ASP A 487 -4.48 -16.59 -16.00
CA ASP A 487 -5.65 -17.30 -16.47
C ASP A 487 -5.79 -18.65 -15.78
N MET A 488 -7.03 -18.99 -15.40
CA MET A 488 -7.34 -20.21 -14.67
C MET A 488 -8.58 -20.88 -15.26
N PRO A 489 -8.44 -22.07 -15.86
CA PRO A 489 -9.59 -22.84 -16.32
C PRO A 489 -10.50 -23.24 -15.16
N ILE A 490 -11.81 -23.05 -15.31
CA ILE A 490 -12.79 -23.46 -14.31
C ILE A 490 -13.41 -24.78 -14.74
N ALA A 491 -12.77 -25.89 -14.34
CA ALA A 491 -13.08 -27.24 -14.83
C ALA A 491 -14.53 -27.71 -14.59
N TYR A 492 -15.22 -27.15 -13.59
CA TYR A 492 -16.59 -27.54 -13.25
C TYR A 492 -17.67 -26.65 -13.91
N LEU A 493 -17.29 -25.61 -14.65
CA LEU A 493 -18.22 -24.79 -15.41
C LEU A 493 -18.32 -25.27 -16.87
N PRO A 494 -19.53 -25.38 -17.44
CA PRO A 494 -19.70 -25.69 -18.86
C PRO A 494 -19.21 -24.53 -19.75
N GLY A 495 -18.92 -24.82 -21.02
CA GLY A 495 -18.56 -23.80 -22.02
C GLY A 495 -17.10 -23.35 -22.00
N ASN A 496 -16.17 -24.24 -21.65
CA ASN A 496 -14.72 -23.96 -21.58
C ASN A 496 -14.41 -22.68 -20.79
N ALA A 497 -15.05 -22.54 -19.63
CA ALA A 497 -14.99 -21.32 -18.84
C ALA A 497 -13.57 -21.04 -18.36
N LEU A 498 -13.08 -19.83 -18.63
CA LEU A 498 -11.75 -19.38 -18.28
C LEU A 498 -11.87 -18.09 -17.47
N ARG A 499 -11.41 -18.12 -16.22
CA ARG A 499 -11.18 -16.88 -15.49
C ARG A 499 -9.91 -16.25 -16.03
N VAL A 500 -10.00 -15.01 -16.47
CA VAL A 500 -8.84 -14.26 -16.95
C VAL A 500 -8.73 -12.96 -16.17
N ARG A 501 -7.52 -12.72 -15.67
CA ARG A 501 -7.12 -11.48 -15.03
C ARG A 501 -6.03 -10.82 -15.85
N VAL A 502 -6.24 -9.55 -16.21
CA VAL A 502 -5.24 -8.74 -16.89
C VAL A 502 -5.10 -7.42 -16.17
N ARG A 503 -3.86 -7.02 -15.90
CA ARG A 503 -3.52 -5.70 -15.38
C ARG A 503 -2.68 -4.95 -16.39
N VAL A 504 -3.03 -3.69 -16.61
CA VAL A 504 -2.28 -2.75 -17.44
C VAL A 504 -1.95 -1.50 -16.63
N ALA A 505 -0.84 -0.84 -16.96
CA ALA A 505 -0.45 0.43 -16.36
C ALA A 505 0.14 1.37 -17.41
N GLY A 506 -0.08 2.67 -17.23
CA GLY A 506 0.38 3.73 -18.12
C GLY A 506 0.71 5.02 -17.38
N ALA A 507 1.34 5.96 -18.08
CA ALA A 507 1.59 7.30 -17.54
C ALA A 507 0.27 8.02 -17.23
N ILE A 508 0.31 8.91 -16.25
CA ILE A 508 -0.79 9.84 -15.97
C ILE A 508 -1.02 10.68 -17.25
N ALA A 509 -2.26 10.77 -17.72
CA ALA A 509 -2.60 11.59 -18.87
C ALA A 509 -2.34 13.06 -18.56
N ASP A 510 -1.79 13.78 -19.54
CA ASP A 510 -1.65 15.23 -19.44
C ASP A 510 -3.05 15.87 -19.54
N PRO A 511 -3.52 16.62 -18.52
CA PRO A 511 -4.82 17.26 -18.56
C PRO A 511 -4.95 18.32 -19.67
N ASP A 512 -3.83 18.82 -20.21
CA ASP A 512 -3.80 19.81 -21.30
C ASP A 512 -3.81 19.15 -22.71
N LEU A 513 -3.73 17.82 -22.82
CA LEU A 513 -3.86 17.07 -24.08
C LEU A 513 -5.28 16.50 -24.23
N PRO A 514 -6.01 16.77 -25.34
CA PRO A 514 -7.32 16.18 -25.55
C PRO A 514 -7.22 14.65 -25.60
N ALA A 515 -8.17 13.97 -24.96
CA ALA A 515 -8.30 12.52 -25.06
C ALA A 515 -8.32 12.13 -26.55
N ALA A 516 -7.35 11.30 -26.97
CA ALA A 516 -7.30 10.80 -28.34
C ALA A 516 -8.63 10.10 -28.65
N ALA A 517 -9.29 10.58 -29.71
CA ALA A 517 -10.64 10.18 -30.13
C ALA A 517 -10.74 8.70 -30.52
#